data_AF-A0A7V9FA27-F1
#
_entry.id   AF-A0A7V9FA27-F1
#
_cell.length_a   1.000
_cell.length_b   1.000
_cell.length_c   1.000
_cell.angle_alpha   90.00
_cell.angle_beta   90.00
_cell.angle_gamma   90.00
#
_symmetry.space_group_name_H-M   'P 1'
#
loop_
_entity.id
_entity.type
_entity.pdbx_description
1 polymer ?
#
loop_
_entity_poly.entity_id
_entity_poly.type
_entity_poly.pdbx_seq_one_letter_code
_entity_poly.pdbx_strand_id
1 'polypeptide(L)'
;MKFDFDEFRRPASDGVIDWFRPTGSTVVDGLRLAAINTVFLVALLIVVSVSSLLLRIVNWVLPIPAIFPAFIVVIACLAFGAFGWQRYAAAHGRAAMARGKQTRPDVFGALAALPFIGLALLLISSGILSLFFAMITFSGGRTFDALARILYGLLFAGAAAANLIVARAASD
;
A
#
# COMPACT_ATOMS: atom_id res chain seq x y z
N MET A 1 4.43 -35.99 -33.41
CA MET A 1 4.57 -34.83 -32.51
C MET A 1 3.15 -34.40 -32.11
N LYS A 2 2.66 -34.84 -30.94
CA LYS A 2 1.34 -34.42 -30.45
C LYS A 2 1.51 -33.02 -29.87
N PHE A 3 0.89 -32.03 -30.49
CA PHE A 3 0.73 -30.72 -29.87
C PHE A 3 -0.25 -30.89 -28.71
N ASP A 4 0.28 -30.69 -27.50
CA ASP A 4 -0.51 -30.70 -26.28
C ASP A 4 -1.21 -29.34 -26.16
N PHE A 5 -2.49 -29.30 -26.54
CA PHE A 5 -3.32 -28.10 -26.50
C PHE A 5 -3.85 -27.81 -25.09
N ASP A 6 -3.55 -28.64 -24.08
CA ASP A 6 -4.01 -28.42 -22.70
C ASP A 6 -3.27 -27.25 -22.02
N GLU A 7 -2.14 -26.79 -22.55
CA GLU A 7 -1.45 -25.58 -22.09
C GLU A 7 -2.27 -24.30 -22.34
N PHE A 8 -3.12 -24.29 -23.37
CA PHE A 8 -4.00 -23.16 -23.70
C PHE A 8 -5.34 -23.19 -22.93
N ARG A 9 -5.60 -24.25 -22.15
CA ARG A 9 -6.85 -24.44 -21.41
C ARG A 9 -6.78 -24.00 -19.96
N ARG A 10 -5.62 -23.52 -19.49
CA ARG A 10 -5.54 -22.87 -18.18
C ARG A 10 -6.32 -21.56 -18.28
N PRO A 11 -7.33 -21.34 -17.43
CA PRO A 11 -8.08 -20.10 -17.46
C PRO A 11 -7.08 -18.95 -17.29
N ALA A 12 -7.20 -17.88 -18.09
CA ALA A 12 -6.27 -16.75 -18.04
C ALA A 12 -6.15 -16.11 -16.63
N SER A 13 -7.10 -16.38 -15.74
CA SER A 13 -7.05 -16.10 -14.30
C SER A 13 -5.90 -16.78 -13.57
N ASP A 14 -5.53 -18.01 -13.97
CA ASP A 14 -4.44 -18.77 -13.35
C ASP A 14 -3.08 -18.17 -13.70
N GLY A 15 -2.96 -17.60 -14.90
CA GLY A 15 -1.78 -16.85 -15.31
C GLY A 15 -1.53 -15.68 -14.36
N VAL A 16 -2.49 -14.79 -14.17
CA VAL A 16 -2.34 -13.60 -13.30
C VAL A 16 -2.00 -13.98 -11.87
N ILE A 17 -2.60 -15.04 -11.33
CA ILE A 17 -2.30 -15.53 -9.97
C ILE A 17 -0.89 -16.16 -9.92
N ASP A 18 -0.44 -16.86 -10.97
CA ASP A 18 0.92 -17.39 -11.09
C ASP A 18 1.99 -16.29 -11.18
N TRP A 19 1.68 -15.13 -11.78
CA TRP A 19 2.59 -13.98 -11.80
C TRP A 19 2.88 -13.41 -10.41
N PHE A 20 1.96 -13.58 -9.45
CA PHE A 20 2.12 -13.15 -8.07
C PHE A 20 2.62 -14.26 -7.13
N ARG A 21 2.95 -15.45 -7.64
CA ARG A 21 3.60 -16.47 -6.81
C ARG A 21 5.05 -16.06 -6.50
N PRO A 22 5.51 -16.20 -5.24
CA PRO A 22 6.89 -15.93 -4.90
C PRO A 22 7.84 -16.86 -5.64
N THR A 23 8.96 -16.30 -6.10
CA THR A 23 10.02 -17.01 -6.79
C THR A 23 11.19 -17.38 -5.87
N GLY A 24 11.20 -16.89 -4.63
CA GLY A 24 12.31 -17.00 -3.69
C GLY A 24 13.47 -16.03 -4.00
N SER A 25 13.27 -15.09 -4.93
CA SER A 25 14.22 -14.01 -5.22
C SER A 25 13.79 -12.76 -4.48
N THR A 26 14.60 -12.29 -3.53
CA THR A 26 14.28 -11.14 -2.67
C THR A 26 13.89 -9.89 -3.45
N VAL A 27 14.67 -9.56 -4.50
CA VAL A 27 14.44 -8.33 -5.26
C VAL A 27 13.17 -8.43 -6.12
N VAL A 28 13.00 -9.55 -6.83
CA VAL A 28 11.85 -9.76 -7.72
C VAL A 28 10.56 -9.86 -6.91
N ASP A 29 10.58 -10.63 -5.82
CA ASP A 29 9.39 -10.83 -4.99
C ASP A 29 9.04 -9.55 -4.22
N GLY A 30 10.04 -8.76 -3.80
CA GLY A 30 9.85 -7.45 -3.20
C GLY A 30 9.21 -6.44 -4.16
N LEU A 31 9.67 -6.39 -5.42
CA LEU A 31 9.07 -5.55 -6.46
C LEU A 31 7.65 -6.00 -6.84
N ARG A 32 7.38 -7.31 -6.86
CA ARG A 32 6.02 -7.83 -7.06
C ARG A 32 5.09 -7.40 -5.93
N LEU A 33 5.55 -7.50 -4.68
CA LEU A 33 4.76 -7.02 -3.55
C LEU A 33 4.57 -5.50 -3.59
N ALA A 34 5.57 -4.74 -4.05
CA ALA A 34 5.42 -3.31 -4.31
C ALA A 34 4.35 -3.02 -5.38
N ALA A 35 4.27 -3.82 -6.44
CA ALA A 35 3.23 -3.69 -7.46
C ALA A 35 1.84 -4.01 -6.87
N ILE A 36 1.71 -5.08 -6.08
CA ILE A 36 0.47 -5.41 -5.35
C ILE A 36 0.05 -4.25 -4.46
N ASN A 37 1.00 -3.70 -3.68
CA ASN A 37 0.78 -2.57 -2.80
C ASN A 37 0.34 -1.32 -3.56
N THR A 38 0.92 -1.06 -4.74
CA THR A 38 0.51 0.03 -5.62
C THR A 38 -0.93 -0.14 -6.09
N VAL A 39 -1.30 -1.33 -6.58
CA VAL A 39 -2.67 -1.61 -7.04
C VAL A 39 -3.66 -1.44 -5.89
N PHE A 40 -3.32 -1.94 -4.70
CA PHE A 40 -4.13 -1.77 -3.50
C PHE A 40 -4.30 -0.30 -3.12
N LEU A 41 -3.22 0.49 -3.16
CA LEU A 41 -3.26 1.93 -2.92
C LEU A 41 -4.15 2.66 -3.92
N VAL A 42 -4.08 2.32 -5.20
CA VAL A 42 -4.95 2.91 -6.23
C VAL A 42 -6.41 2.57 -5.98
N ALA A 43 -6.72 1.30 -5.70
CA ALA A 43 -8.08 0.87 -5.36
C ALA A 43 -8.60 1.61 -4.11
N LEU A 44 -7.74 1.78 -3.10
CA LEU A 44 -8.05 2.52 -1.89
C LEU A 44 -8.38 3.99 -2.18
N LEU A 45 -7.55 4.67 -2.99
CA LEU A 45 -7.80 6.05 -3.37
C LEU A 45 -9.11 6.20 -4.14
N ILE A 46 -9.48 5.22 -4.97
CA ILE A 46 -10.78 5.19 -5.65
C ILE A 46 -11.91 5.07 -4.62
N VAL A 47 -11.83 4.13 -3.68
CA VAL A 47 -12.84 3.94 -2.63
C VAL A 47 -12.99 5.20 -1.78
N VAL A 48 -11.88 5.83 -1.39
CA VAL A 48 -11.89 7.11 -0.66
C VAL A 48 -12.55 8.22 -1.49
N SER A 49 -12.22 8.30 -2.78
CA SER A 49 -12.78 9.31 -3.68
C SER A 49 -14.30 9.14 -3.85
N VAL A 50 -14.76 7.91 -4.06
CA VAL A 50 -16.19 7.58 -4.16
C VAL A 50 -16.89 7.86 -2.83
N SER A 51 -16.31 7.43 -1.71
CA SER A 51 -16.87 7.67 -0.38
C SER A 51 -16.97 9.16 -0.07
N SER A 52 -15.95 9.95 -0.42
CA SER A 52 -15.96 11.40 -0.27
C SER A 52 -17.05 12.06 -1.11
N LEU A 53 -17.25 11.60 -2.35
CA LEU A 53 -18.31 12.08 -3.22
C LEU A 53 -19.71 11.75 -2.65
N LEU A 54 -19.91 10.52 -2.19
CA LEU A 54 -21.15 10.09 -1.55
C LEU A 54 -21.43 10.89 -0.27
N LEU A 55 -20.41 11.10 0.57
CA LEU A 55 -20.53 11.94 1.76
C LEU A 55 -20.91 13.36 1.42
N ARG A 56 -20.39 13.92 0.32
CA ARG A 56 -20.75 15.27 -0.11
C ARG A 56 -22.22 15.36 -0.53
N ILE A 57 -22.74 14.31 -1.17
CA ILE A 57 -24.17 14.17 -1.52
C ILE A 57 -25.02 14.00 -0.24
N VAL A 58 -24.56 13.20 0.71
CA VAL A 58 -25.26 12.99 2.00
C VAL A 58 -25.22 14.24 2.87
N ASN A 59 -24.12 15.01 2.88
CA ASN A 59 -24.00 16.28 3.62
C ASN A 59 -25.01 17.33 3.15
N TRP A 60 -25.47 17.20 1.91
CA TRP A 60 -26.56 18.00 1.35
C TRP A 60 -27.92 17.70 2.01
N VAL A 61 -28.06 16.51 2.60
CA VAL A 61 -29.29 16.00 3.25
C VAL A 61 -29.19 16.00 4.78
N LEU A 62 -28.02 15.66 5.33
CA LEU A 62 -27.72 15.59 6.77
C LEU A 62 -26.26 16.03 7.01
N PRO A 63 -26.00 17.13 7.75
CA PRO A 63 -24.65 17.62 8.00
C PRO A 63 -23.91 16.70 8.98
N ILE A 64 -23.18 15.71 8.48
CA ILE A 64 -22.37 14.77 9.27
C ILE A 64 -20.88 15.14 9.09
N PRO A 65 -20.08 15.25 10.17
CA PRO A 65 -18.65 15.55 10.06
C PRO A 65 -17.88 14.46 9.26
N ALA A 66 -17.24 14.85 8.16
CA ALA A 66 -16.57 13.96 7.19
C ALA A 66 -15.26 13.29 7.68
N ILE A 67 -14.94 13.37 8.98
CA ILE A 67 -13.65 12.90 9.54
C ILE A 67 -13.64 11.37 9.77
N PHE A 68 -14.80 10.78 10.03
CA PHE A 68 -14.95 9.34 10.33
C PHE A 68 -14.58 8.36 9.19
N PRO A 69 -15.04 8.56 7.94
CA PRO A 69 -14.86 7.57 6.88
C PRO A 69 -13.42 7.45 6.38
N ALA A 70 -12.66 8.56 6.34
CA ALA A 70 -11.24 8.50 5.96
C ALA A 70 -10.43 7.68 6.98
N PHE A 71 -10.72 7.83 8.27
CA PHE A 71 -10.05 7.08 9.34
C PHE A 71 -10.39 5.58 9.33
N ILE A 72 -11.67 5.23 9.15
CA ILE A 72 -12.11 3.81 9.09
C ILE A 72 -11.49 3.10 7.89
N VAL A 73 -11.42 3.77 6.75
CA VAL A 73 -10.83 3.24 5.52
C VAL A 73 -9.31 3.02 5.69
N VAL A 74 -8.61 3.93 6.36
CA VAL A 74 -7.18 3.76 6.70
C VAL A 74 -6.97 2.55 7.63
N ILE A 75 -7.79 2.40 8.69
CA ILE A 75 -7.67 1.29 9.65
C ILE A 75 -7.97 -0.05 8.98
N ALA A 76 -9.06 -0.14 8.20
CA ALA A 76 -9.41 -1.34 7.44
C ALA A 76 -8.30 -1.74 6.46
N CYS A 77 -7.61 -0.77 5.87
CA CYS A 77 -6.51 -1.01 4.96
C CYS A 77 -5.21 -1.45 5.64
N LEU A 78 -4.89 -0.91 6.82
CA LEU A 78 -3.78 -1.40 7.62
C LEU A 78 -4.03 -2.86 8.04
N ALA A 79 -5.27 -3.21 8.39
CA ALA A 79 -5.65 -4.57 8.75
C ALA A 79 -5.57 -5.55 7.56
N PHE A 80 -6.10 -5.17 6.39
CA PHE A 80 -6.05 -6.01 5.18
C PHE A 80 -4.63 -6.14 4.61
N GLY A 81 -3.87 -5.03 4.61
CA GLY A 81 -2.48 -4.99 4.19
C GLY A 81 -1.60 -5.90 5.04
N ALA A 82 -1.69 -5.81 6.37
CA ALA A 82 -0.89 -6.64 7.27
C ALA A 82 -1.08 -8.15 7.04
N PHE A 83 -2.33 -8.59 6.85
CA PHE A 83 -2.64 -10.00 6.58
C PHE A 83 -2.11 -10.47 5.22
N GLY A 84 -2.29 -9.66 4.18
CA GLY A 84 -1.77 -9.95 2.84
C GLY A 84 -0.24 -10.00 2.81
N TRP A 85 0.42 -9.03 3.46
CA TRP A 85 1.88 -8.96 3.56
C TRP A 85 2.46 -10.16 4.28
N GLN A 86 1.88 -10.56 5.42
CA GLN A 86 2.34 -11.72 6.17
C GLN A 86 2.26 -13.00 5.33
N ARG A 87 1.14 -13.21 4.62
CA ARG A 87 0.97 -14.40 3.76
C ARG A 87 1.94 -14.44 2.61
N TYR A 88 2.16 -13.30 1.94
CA TYR A 88 3.10 -13.22 0.83
C TYR A 88 4.55 -13.40 1.30
N ALA A 89 4.93 -12.76 2.40
CA ALA A 89 6.26 -12.87 3.00
C ALA A 89 6.57 -14.30 3.46
N ALA A 90 5.62 -14.98 4.12
CA ALA A 90 5.78 -16.39 4.50
C ALA A 90 5.90 -17.31 3.27
N ALA A 91 5.16 -17.04 2.20
CA ALA A 91 5.28 -17.79 0.96
C ALA A 91 6.64 -17.55 0.27
N HIS A 92 7.17 -16.32 0.32
CA HIS A 92 8.53 -16.00 -0.12
C HIS A 92 9.59 -16.77 0.68
N GLY A 93 9.49 -16.78 2.02
CA GLY A 93 10.41 -17.54 2.88
C GLY A 93 10.47 -19.02 2.52
N ARG A 94 9.31 -19.66 2.33
CA ARG A 94 9.22 -21.06 1.88
C ARG A 94 9.86 -21.28 0.50
N ALA A 95 9.60 -20.38 -0.46
CA ALA A 95 10.17 -20.47 -1.80
C ALA A 95 11.69 -20.26 -1.82
N ALA A 96 12.23 -19.39 -0.95
CA ALA A 96 13.65 -19.18 -0.79
C ALA A 96 14.35 -20.40 -0.17
N MET A 97 13.77 -20.97 0.89
CA MET A 97 14.28 -22.19 1.53
C MET A 97 14.29 -23.39 0.57
N ALA A 98 13.19 -23.58 -0.20
CA ALA A 98 13.10 -24.66 -1.19
C ALA A 98 14.18 -24.55 -2.31
N ARG A 99 14.75 -23.36 -2.51
CA ARG A 99 15.80 -23.08 -3.49
C ARG A 99 17.20 -22.92 -2.86
N GLY A 100 17.33 -23.16 -1.56
CA GLY A 100 18.59 -22.99 -0.82
C GLY A 100 19.11 -21.55 -0.80
N LYS A 101 18.24 -20.55 -0.94
CA LYS A 101 18.60 -19.14 -0.95
C LYS A 101 18.43 -18.51 0.43
N GLN A 102 19.37 -17.65 0.80
CA GLN A 102 19.26 -16.85 2.02
C GLN A 102 18.11 -15.84 1.90
N THR A 103 17.22 -15.83 2.90
CA THR A 103 16.17 -14.82 3.03
C THR A 103 16.81 -13.49 3.47
N ARG A 104 16.45 -12.40 2.79
CA ARG A 104 16.89 -11.03 3.13
C ARG A 104 15.64 -10.18 3.42
N PRO A 105 15.02 -10.35 4.59
CA PRO A 105 13.73 -9.72 4.90
C PRO A 105 13.77 -8.20 4.86
N ASP A 106 14.90 -7.60 5.24
CA ASP A 106 15.08 -6.14 5.21
C ASP A 106 14.98 -5.59 3.79
N VAL A 107 15.66 -6.22 2.83
CA VAL A 107 15.67 -5.79 1.43
C VAL A 107 14.30 -6.06 0.79
N PHE A 108 13.70 -7.22 1.08
CA PHE A 108 12.36 -7.55 0.61
C PHE A 108 11.32 -6.54 1.12
N GLY A 109 11.31 -6.27 2.42
CA GLY A 109 10.40 -5.33 3.06
C GLY A 109 10.58 -3.90 2.58
N ALA A 110 11.84 -3.45 2.43
CA ALA A 110 12.15 -2.12 1.91
C ALA A 110 11.65 -1.93 0.46
N LEU A 111 11.84 -2.94 -0.41
CA LEU A 111 11.34 -2.90 -1.78
C LEU A 111 9.81 -2.91 -1.81
N ALA A 112 9.17 -3.78 -1.04
CA ALA A 112 7.71 -3.85 -0.93
C ALA A 112 7.09 -2.54 -0.41
N ALA A 113 7.84 -1.80 0.42
CA ALA A 113 7.41 -0.55 1.02
C ALA A 113 7.54 0.68 0.10
N LEU A 114 8.24 0.58 -1.04
CA LEU A 114 8.53 1.71 -1.95
C LEU A 114 7.32 2.59 -2.29
N PRO A 115 6.13 2.05 -2.62
CA PRO A 115 4.97 2.89 -2.94
C PRO A 115 4.52 3.75 -1.77
N PHE A 116 4.57 3.22 -0.55
CA PHE A 116 4.22 3.95 0.67
C PHE A 116 5.28 5.01 1.00
N ILE A 117 6.56 4.69 0.83
CA ILE A 117 7.65 5.67 1.00
C ILE A 117 7.47 6.83 0.01
N GLY A 118 7.20 6.53 -1.26
CA GLY A 118 6.96 7.54 -2.28
C GLY A 118 5.79 8.47 -1.93
N LEU A 119 4.64 7.90 -1.52
CA LEU A 119 3.49 8.68 -1.09
C LEU A 119 3.76 9.50 0.18
N ALA A 120 4.44 8.92 1.17
CA ALA A 120 4.81 9.60 2.41
C ALA A 120 5.66 10.84 2.10
N LEU A 121 6.71 10.69 1.29
CA LEU A 121 7.60 11.79 0.91
C LEU A 121 6.86 12.88 0.12
N LEU A 122 6.00 12.50 -0.83
CA LEU A 122 5.21 13.45 -1.60
C LEU A 122 4.25 14.25 -0.70
N LEU A 123 3.54 13.58 0.21
CA LEU A 123 2.56 14.21 1.09
C LEU A 123 3.22 15.10 2.15
N ILE A 124 4.30 14.64 2.76
CA ILE A 124 5.06 15.44 3.73
C ILE A 124 5.66 16.66 3.04
N SER A 125 6.29 16.49 1.87
CA SER A 125 6.89 17.62 1.14
C SER A 125 5.84 18.64 0.69
N SER A 126 4.71 18.16 0.15
CA SER A 126 3.57 19.02 -0.21
C SER A 126 2.98 19.74 1.00
N GLY A 127 2.88 19.05 2.14
CA GLY A 127 2.40 19.61 3.39
C GLY A 127 3.33 20.69 3.94
N ILE A 128 4.64 20.46 3.98
CA ILE A 128 5.65 21.44 4.39
C ILE A 128 5.61 22.68 3.50
N LEU A 129 5.57 22.50 2.18
CA LEU A 129 5.46 23.62 1.24
C LEU A 129 4.16 24.42 1.45
N SER A 130 3.05 23.72 1.70
CA SER A 130 1.75 24.37 2.00
C SER A 130 1.79 25.12 3.32
N LEU A 131 2.51 24.61 4.33
CA LEU A 131 2.71 25.27 5.62
C LEU A 131 3.50 26.57 5.44
N PHE A 132 4.56 26.54 4.62
CA PHE A 132 5.36 27.72 4.30
C PHE A 132 4.50 28.82 3.64
N PHE A 133 3.66 28.45 2.67
CA PHE A 133 2.71 29.39 2.06
C PHE A 133 1.63 29.87 3.03
N ALA A 134 1.14 29.01 3.92
CA ALA A 134 0.17 29.38 4.93
C ALA A 134 0.73 30.43 5.89
N MET A 135 2.01 30.30 6.28
CA MET A 135 2.73 31.28 7.10
C MET A 135 2.87 32.63 6.40
N ILE A 136 3.28 32.64 5.13
CA ILE A 136 3.43 33.88 4.36
C ILE A 136 2.09 34.60 4.18
N THR A 137 1.00 33.84 4.04
CA THR A 137 -0.34 34.38 3.76
C THR A 137 -1.23 34.52 5.00
N PHE A 138 -0.71 34.24 6.21
CA PHE A 138 -1.44 34.23 7.47
C PHE A 138 -2.81 33.50 7.40
N SER A 139 -2.87 32.41 6.65
CA SER A 139 -4.13 31.71 6.37
C SER A 139 -4.30 30.48 7.26
N GLY A 140 -5.14 30.59 8.29
CA GLY A 140 -5.43 29.48 9.21
C GLY A 140 -5.97 28.23 8.52
N GLY A 141 -6.84 28.39 7.51
CA GLY A 141 -7.37 27.25 6.73
C GLY A 141 -6.28 26.47 6.00
N ARG A 142 -5.33 27.19 5.36
CA ARG A 142 -4.19 26.54 4.69
C ARG A 142 -3.26 25.84 5.67
N THR A 143 -3.13 26.34 6.90
CA THR A 143 -2.36 25.68 7.97
C THR A 143 -2.98 24.33 8.34
N PHE A 144 -4.31 24.27 8.52
CA PHE A 144 -4.99 23.00 8.82
C PHE A 144 -4.86 21.99 7.67
N ASP A 145 -5.04 22.42 6.42
CA ASP A 145 -4.86 21.55 5.25
C ASP A 145 -3.42 21.04 5.13
N ALA A 146 -2.43 21.89 5.42
CA ALA A 146 -1.03 21.52 5.43
C ALA A 146 -0.73 20.47 6.51
N LEU A 147 -1.22 20.67 7.73
CA LEU A 147 -1.07 19.71 8.83
C LEU A 147 -1.74 18.37 8.53
N ALA A 148 -2.93 18.38 7.92
CA ALA A 148 -3.61 17.16 7.51
C ALA A 148 -2.76 16.37 6.49
N ARG A 149 -2.17 17.03 5.49
CA ARG A 149 -1.28 16.38 4.51
C ARG A 149 -0.04 15.76 5.17
N ILE A 150 0.59 16.48 6.11
CA ILE A 150 1.73 15.96 6.87
C ILE A 150 1.31 14.71 7.66
N LEU A 151 0.17 14.76 8.36
CA LEU A 151 -0.34 13.64 9.14
C LEU A 151 -0.60 12.40 8.26
N TYR A 152 -1.22 12.58 7.10
CA TYR A 152 -1.40 11.47 6.14
C TYR A 152 -0.05 10.92 5.65
N GLY A 153 0.92 11.78 5.37
CA GLY A 153 2.26 11.36 4.99
C GLY A 153 2.95 10.53 6.08
N LEU A 154 2.79 10.89 7.36
CA LEU A 154 3.29 10.12 8.49
C LEU A 154 2.61 8.75 8.62
N LEU A 155 1.31 8.65 8.33
CA LEU A 155 0.60 7.37 8.32
C LEU A 155 1.18 6.42 7.25
N PHE A 156 1.50 6.92 6.06
CA PHE A 156 2.15 6.13 5.02
C PHE A 156 3.58 5.73 5.38
N ALA A 157 4.33 6.60 6.08
CA ALA A 157 5.64 6.23 6.63
C ALA A 157 5.51 5.11 7.67
N GLY A 158 4.48 5.16 8.51
CA GLY A 158 4.13 4.08 9.44
C GLY A 158 3.80 2.77 8.74
N ALA A 159 3.03 2.82 7.64
CA ALA A 159 2.73 1.64 6.83
C ALA A 159 3.98 1.04 6.13
N ALA A 160 4.93 1.88 5.74
CA ALA A 160 6.23 1.43 5.23
C ALA A 160 7.04 0.70 6.32
N ALA A 161 7.08 1.25 7.53
CA ALA A 161 7.72 0.59 8.68
C ALA A 161 7.04 -0.73 9.06
N ALA A 162 5.70 -0.78 9.01
CA ALA A 162 4.94 -1.99 9.27
C ALA A 162 5.27 -3.11 8.27
N ASN A 163 5.47 -2.79 6.98
CA ASN A 163 5.93 -3.75 5.97
C ASN A 163 7.27 -4.40 6.33
N LEU A 164 8.23 -3.61 6.81
CA LEU A 164 9.53 -4.11 7.25
C LEU A 164 9.41 -5.03 8.46
N ILE A 165 8.59 -4.65 9.45
CA ILE A 165 8.36 -5.46 10.65
C ILE A 165 7.70 -6.80 10.27
N VAL A 166 6.67 -6.77 9.42
CA VAL A 166 5.98 -7.98 8.95
C VAL A 166 6.91 -8.87 8.11
N ALA A 167 7.75 -8.28 7.26
CA ALA A 167 8.73 -9.03 6.48
C ALA A 167 9.73 -9.79 7.37
N ARG A 168 10.22 -9.14 8.43
CA ARG A 168 11.11 -9.77 9.43
C ARG A 168 10.40 -10.89 10.19
N ALA A 169 9.23 -10.59 10.74
CA ALA A 169 8.45 -11.56 11.51
C ALA A 169 8.00 -12.79 10.71
N ALA A 170 7.90 -12.69 9.37
CA ALA A 170 7.52 -13.79 8.51
C ALA A 170 8.71 -14.61 7.99
N SER A 171 9.94 -14.14 8.20
CA SER A 171 11.18 -14.80 7.77
C SER A 171 11.97 -15.46 8.90
N ASP A 172 11.61 -15.14 10.15
CA ASP A 172 12.07 -15.82 11.37
C ASP A 172 11.32 -17.15 11.56
#